data_AF-A0A6L4A976-F1
#
_entry.id   AF-A0A6L4A976-F1
#
_cell.length_a   1.000
_cell.length_b   1.000
_cell.length_c   1.000
_cell.angle_alpha   90.00
_cell.angle_beta   90.00
_cell.angle_gamma   90.00
#
_symmetry.space_group_name_H-M   'P 1'
#
loop_
_entity.id
_entity.type
_entity.pdbx_description
1 polymer ?
#
loop_
_entity_poly.entity_id
_entity_poly.type
_entity_poly.pdbx_seq_one_letter_code
_entity_poly.pdbx_strand_id
1 'polypeptide(L)' 'MSRVETKISLVRHGLVHNPQEIFYQRMPRFRLADEGKDQARAAAELLKGDKIAKIFSSP' A
#
# COMPACT_ATOMS: atom_id res chain seq x y z
N MET A 1 -25.88 -24.48 3.83
CA MET A 1 -24.54 -24.10 4.31
C MET A 1 -24.31 -22.65 3.93
N SER A 2 -23.99 -21.76 4.87
CA SER A 2 -23.61 -20.38 4.53
C SER A 2 -22.28 -20.42 3.79
N ARG A 3 -22.18 -19.71 2.67
CA ARG A 3 -20.94 -19.59 1.90
C ARG A 3 -19.96 -18.75 2.71
N VAL A 4 -18.76 -19.27 2.93
CA VAL A 4 -17.65 -18.48 3.49
C VAL A 4 -17.17 -17.51 2.40
N GLU A 5 -17.17 -16.22 2.71
CA GLU A 5 -16.71 -15.16 1.81
C GLU A 5 -15.39 -14.60 2.32
N THR A 6 -14.43 -14.43 1.40
CA THR A 6 -13.13 -13.83 1.69
C THR A 6 -13.01 -12.53 0.90
N LYS A 7 -12.86 -11.41 1.61
CA LYS A 7 -12.55 -10.10 1.02
C LYS A 7 -11.04 -9.94 0.87
N ILE A 8 -10.58 -9.57 -0.33
CA ILE A 8 -9.18 -9.25 -0.61
C ILE A 8 -9.09 -7.77 -1.00
N SER A 9 -8.40 -6.98 -0.19
CA SER A 9 -8.12 -5.57 -0.47
C SER A 9 -6.72 -5.44 -1.08
N LEU A 10 -6.62 -4.85 -2.27
CA LEU A 10 -5.34 -4.60 -2.95
C LEU A 10 -4.97 -3.12 -2.81
N VAL A 11 -3.77 -2.84 -2.30
CA VAL A 11 -3.28 -1.49 -2.07
C VAL A 11 -1.92 -1.32 -2.75
N ARG A 12 -1.80 -0.29 -3.59
CA ARG A 12 -0.51 0.12 -4.16
C ARG A 12 0.25 0.95 -3.13
N HIS A 13 1.58 0.89 -3.16
CA HIS A 13 2.41 1.82 -2.38
C HIS A 13 2.04 3.28 -2.70
N GLY A 14 2.20 4.18 -1.71
CA GLY A 14 1.99 5.62 -1.91
C GLY A 14 3.06 6.24 -2.81
N LEU A 15 2.96 7.55 -3.01
CA LEU A 15 3.93 8.32 -3.82
C LEU A 15 5.38 8.07 -3.37
N VAL A 16 6.23 7.75 -4.32
CA VAL A 16 7.67 7.55 -4.12
C VAL A 16 8.40 8.87 -4.33
N HIS A 17 9.38 9.16 -3.47
CA HIS A 17 10.28 10.28 -3.65
C HIS A 17 11.24 9.99 -4.82
N ASN A 18 10.99 10.62 -5.97
CA ASN A 18 11.77 10.48 -7.20
C ASN A 18 12.10 11.85 -7.82
N PRO A 19 12.95 12.68 -7.18
CA PRO A 19 13.18 14.06 -7.61
C PRO A 19 13.92 14.17 -8.95
N GLN A 20 14.63 13.13 -9.37
CA GLN A 20 15.30 13.06 -10.68
C GLN A 20 14.36 12.57 -11.80
N GLU A 21 13.11 12.22 -11.47
CA GLU A 21 12.10 11.74 -12.41
C GLU A 21 12.56 10.57 -13.29
N ILE A 22 13.45 9.73 -12.76
CA ILE A 22 14.00 8.61 -13.51
C ILE A 22 13.05 7.40 -13.50
N PHE A 23 13.10 6.62 -14.57
CA PHE A 23 12.43 5.32 -14.63
C PHE A 23 13.25 4.27 -13.89
N TYR A 24 12.94 4.08 -12.60
CA TYR A 24 13.77 3.29 -11.69
C TYR A 24 13.50 1.78 -11.68
N GLN A 25 12.39 1.30 -12.26
CA GLN A 25 12.01 -0.13 -12.30
C GLN A 25 12.23 -0.86 -10.94
N ARG A 26 13.19 -1.79 -10.89
CA ARG A 26 13.53 -2.62 -9.73
C ARG A 26 14.72 -2.08 -8.93
N MET A 27 15.18 -0.86 -9.21
CA MET A 27 16.25 -0.25 -8.45
C MET A 27 15.83 -0.09 -6.99
N PRO A 28 16.69 -0.52 -6.04
CA PRO A 28 16.37 -0.43 -4.62
C PRO A 28 16.47 1.03 -4.14
N ARG A 29 16.06 1.26 -2.89
CA ARG A 29 16.27 2.52 -2.13
C ARG A 29 15.36 3.71 -2.53
N PHE A 30 14.28 3.46 -3.27
CA PHE A 30 13.20 4.42 -3.50
C PHE A 30 12.23 4.41 -2.33
N ARG A 31 12.25 5.46 -1.51
CA ARG A 31 11.39 5.61 -0.32
C ARG A 31 10.12 6.37 -0.67
N LEU A 32 9.09 6.24 0.17
CA LEU A 32 7.92 7.11 0.08
C LEU A 32 8.32 8.59 0.28
N ALA A 33 7.73 9.45 -0.54
CA ALA A 33 7.67 10.88 -0.25
C ALA A 33 6.80 11.13 0.99
N ASP A 34 6.85 12.32 1.56
CA ASP A 34 5.99 12.65 2.71
C ASP A 34 4.51 12.54 2.35
N GLU A 35 4.12 13.02 1.17
CA GLU A 35 2.77 12.80 0.63
C GLU A 35 2.44 11.31 0.49
N GLY A 36 3.41 10.47 0.09
CA GLY A 36 3.22 9.02 0.02
C GLY A 36 2.96 8.37 1.38
N LYS A 37 3.54 8.91 2.45
CA LYS A 37 3.25 8.48 3.83
C LYS A 37 1.83 8.90 4.23
N ASP A 38 1.39 10.10 3.84
CA ASP A 38 0.04 10.57 4.10
C ASP A 38 -1.02 9.77 3.35
N GLN A 39 -0.75 9.40 2.09
CA GLN A 39 -1.59 8.49 1.32
C GLN A 39 -1.70 7.11 2.00
N ALA A 40 -0.60 6.59 2.54
CA ALA A 40 -0.61 5.32 3.29
C ALA A 40 -1.46 5.42 4.57
N ARG A 41 -1.41 6.56 5.28
CA ARG A 41 -2.28 6.82 6.45
C ARG A 41 -3.75 6.90 6.06
N ALA A 42 -4.07 7.58 4.96
CA ALA A 42 -5.44 7.66 4.45
C ALA A 42 -6.00 6.28 4.08
N ALA A 43 -5.20 5.44 3.44
CA ALA A 43 -5.58 4.05 3.15
C ALA A 43 -5.81 3.24 4.44
N ALA A 44 -4.99 3.46 5.49
CA ALA A 44 -5.18 2.82 6.78
C ALA A 44 -6.50 3.23 7.44
N GLU A 45 -6.87 4.52 7.40
CA GLU A 45 -8.16 4.98 7.95
C GLU A 45 -9.35 4.39 7.19
N LEU A 46 -9.26 4.23 5.86
CA LEU A 46 -10.29 3.56 5.07
C LEU A 46 -10.47 2.08 5.47
N LEU A 47 -9.37 1.39 5.76
CA LEU A 47 -9.35 -0.04 6.07
C LEU A 47 -9.58 -0.36 7.56
N LYS A 48 -9.63 0.66 8.42
CA LYS A 48 -9.73 0.51 9.88
C LYS A 48 -10.95 -0.27 10.36
N GLY A 49 -12.03 -0.26 9.58
CA GLY A 49 -13.26 -1.03 9.87
C GLY A 49 -13.21 -2.49 9.43
N ASP A 50 -12.22 -2.89 8.61
CA ASP A 50 -12.13 -4.26 8.09
C ASP A 50 -11.49 -5.19 9.13
N LYS A 51 -12.03 -6.42 9.24
CA LYS A 51 -11.37 -7.49 10.02
C LYS A 51 -10.22 -8.07 9.20
N ILE A 52 -9.00 -7.57 9.43
CA ILE A 52 -7.81 -8.03 8.72
C ILE A 52 -7.23 -9.28 9.41
N ALA A 53 -7.28 -10.42 8.73
CA ALA A 53 -6.69 -11.67 9.22
C ALA A 53 -5.19 -11.79 8.89
N LYS A 54 -4.75 -11.27 7.74
CA LYS A 54 -3.37 -11.31 7.25
C LYS A 54 -3.04 -10.09 6.39
N ILE A 55 -1.77 -9.70 6.40
CA ILE A 55 -1.21 -8.65 5.53
C ILE A 55 -0.02 -9.26 4.78
N PHE A 56 0.06 -8.97 3.48
CA PHE A 56 1.18 -9.34 2.62
C PHE A 56 1.68 -8.07 1.94
N SER A 57 3.01 -7.88 1.89
CA SER A 57 3.64 -6.79 1.15
C SER A 57 4.66 -7.33 0.16
N SER A 58 5.01 -6.51 -0.84
CA SER A 58 6.25 -6.74 -1.57
C SER A 58 7.46 -6.68 -0.62
N PRO A 59 8.58 -7.33 -0.97
CA PRO A 59 9.85 -7.22 -0.24
C PRO A 59 10.36 -5.78 -0.13
#